data_AF-A0AAN9BLY6-F1
#
_entry.id   AF-A0AAN9BLY6-F1
#
_cell.length_a   1.000
_cell.length_b   1.000
_cell.length_c   1.000
_cell.angle_alpha   90.00
_cell.angle_beta   90.00
_cell.angle_gamma   90.00
#
_symmetry.space_group_name_H-M   'P 1'
#
loop_
_entity.id
_entity.type
_entity.pdbx_description
1 polymer ?
#
loop_
_entity_poly.entity_id
_entity_poly.type
_entity_poly.pdbx_seq_one_letter_code
_entity_poly.pdbx_strand_id
1 'polypeptide(L)'
;MTSSLAKVVVILMTLAQALADCDSNFGPSGTVDCIPIPRYNNEPQWATCLTDAYIQSKSKGRHLCEDRTITYCYYQCMLEILSEEDGPVSPRCSCGNDESSTTTLCPPREIVLPDRCFSPDGTNCGWYRDCLEARFQCSSGADDYGITYAEKYCNLYDDKYQDFSSLGQRWISAVRKCLQVELVPLLRPFECPTCEDIKTRAFNSHSGCYVAPHKNAPSICSLPVQDFWKIFWTVKSAFTSEFVETVFGMLKVLNSCTVAAAQGVADFMTKLVIEVTLPTILEFSKSLRNKRSLAGEHDRPFLNRLTRDAEGSSADYSTAVGSMAKNSRTKRSTGNTTWRGESNASLHYHKIAAEVAKELAQQLGWGSLKIQWFAYGVYAEDANMLKVNVFLADQTLNASSPSAVNLTRVVQQAAESYQDGTIHFNVRGTALPAGRMLGCIDEECQQTFVNTTAPSVAVSLEGGWLMMVLSTSAAALLAERALFWG
;
A
#
# COMPACT_ATOMS: atom_id res chain seq x y z
N MET A 1 -21.22 87.31 -6.51
CA MET A 1 -22.46 86.55 -6.27
C MET A 1 -22.49 85.40 -7.26
N THR A 2 -22.41 84.15 -6.76
CA THR A 2 -23.09 82.91 -7.20
C THR A 2 -23.57 82.81 -8.66
N SER A 3 -23.41 81.72 -9.43
CA SER A 3 -23.29 80.29 -9.09
C SER A 3 -22.87 79.42 -10.29
N SER A 4 -22.20 78.32 -9.96
CA SER A 4 -22.27 76.96 -10.53
C SER A 4 -21.91 76.70 -12.00
N LEU A 5 -20.61 76.49 -12.22
CA LEU A 5 -20.07 75.57 -13.22
C LEU A 5 -20.25 74.11 -12.76
N ALA A 6 -20.75 73.28 -13.66
CA ALA A 6 -20.87 71.84 -13.53
C ALA A 6 -19.51 71.18 -13.24
N LYS A 7 -19.45 70.33 -12.22
CA LYS A 7 -18.35 69.37 -12.01
C LYS A 7 -18.89 67.97 -12.25
N VAL A 8 -18.62 67.44 -13.44
CA VAL A 8 -18.63 66.01 -13.71
C VAL A 8 -17.43 65.43 -12.96
N VAL A 9 -17.70 64.69 -11.88
CA VAL A 9 -16.69 63.95 -11.13
C VAL A 9 -16.62 62.55 -11.75
N VAL A 10 -15.65 62.37 -12.66
CA VAL A 10 -15.09 61.07 -12.99
C VAL A 10 -13.92 60.87 -12.03
N ILE A 11 -14.11 60.07 -10.99
CA ILE A 11 -13.02 59.64 -10.10
C ILE A 11 -13.14 58.13 -9.86
N LEU A 12 -12.25 57.44 -10.57
CA LEU A 12 -11.48 56.26 -10.20
C LEU A 12 -12.21 55.02 -9.66
N MET A 13 -12.17 53.99 -10.51
CA MET A 13 -12.18 52.58 -10.16
C MET A 13 -11.36 52.32 -8.87
N THR A 14 -12.05 52.05 -7.77
CA THR A 14 -11.49 51.25 -6.68
C THR A 14 -11.60 49.77 -7.09
N LEU A 15 -10.63 49.32 -7.88
CA LEU A 15 -10.25 47.91 -7.99
C LEU A 15 -9.68 47.48 -6.63
N ALA A 16 -10.57 47.20 -5.68
CA ALA A 16 -10.25 46.30 -4.58
C ALA A 16 -10.48 44.89 -5.11
N GLN A 17 -9.40 44.22 -5.50
CA GLN A 17 -9.37 42.81 -5.86
C GLN A 17 -9.62 41.97 -4.59
N ALA A 18 -10.79 41.33 -4.49
CA ALA A 18 -11.12 40.19 -3.62
C ALA A 18 -12.57 39.78 -3.96
N LEU A 19 -12.96 38.56 -4.33
CA LEU A 19 -12.36 37.24 -4.55
C LEU A 19 -13.19 36.59 -5.69
N ALA A 20 -12.61 35.71 -6.49
CA ALA A 20 -13.23 35.16 -7.70
C ALA A 20 -14.53 34.38 -7.40
N ASP A 21 -15.68 34.88 -7.86
CA ASP A 21 -16.89 34.07 -8.03
C ASP A 21 -16.57 32.87 -8.94
N CYS A 22 -17.04 31.67 -8.61
CA CYS A 22 -16.88 30.50 -9.47
C CYS A 22 -17.54 30.72 -10.82
N ASP A 23 -16.78 31.19 -11.82
CA ASP A 23 -17.33 31.41 -13.15
C ASP A 23 -17.65 30.06 -13.81
N SER A 24 -18.90 29.92 -14.21
CA SER A 24 -19.44 28.68 -14.77
C SER A 24 -18.70 28.15 -16.01
N ASN A 25 -17.99 29.01 -16.75
CA ASN A 25 -17.25 28.67 -17.96
C ASN A 25 -15.73 28.72 -17.78
N PHE A 26 -15.24 29.61 -16.91
CA PHE A 26 -13.81 29.92 -16.77
C PHE A 26 -13.19 29.48 -15.44
N GLY A 27 -13.98 29.13 -14.43
CA GLY A 27 -13.48 28.79 -13.09
C GLY A 27 -12.94 30.01 -12.34
N PRO A 28 -11.80 29.92 -11.62
CA PRO A 28 -10.83 28.82 -11.62
C PRO A 28 -11.17 27.68 -10.64
N SER A 29 -10.60 26.49 -10.89
CA SER A 29 -10.77 25.37 -9.96
C SER A 29 -9.97 25.56 -8.67
N GLY A 30 -10.56 25.20 -7.53
CA GLY A 30 -9.92 25.29 -6.21
C GLY A 30 -10.31 26.51 -5.40
N THR A 31 -10.98 27.50 -6.00
CA THR A 31 -11.59 28.60 -5.26
C THR A 31 -12.65 28.06 -4.31
N VAL A 32 -12.60 28.49 -3.05
CA VAL A 32 -13.57 28.09 -2.03
C VAL A 32 -14.47 29.25 -1.66
N ASP A 33 -15.71 28.93 -1.31
CA ASP A 33 -16.66 29.89 -0.78
C ASP A 33 -17.52 29.25 0.32
N CYS A 34 -18.14 30.08 1.14
CA CYS A 34 -19.02 29.71 2.24
C CYS A 34 -20.47 29.96 1.84
N ILE A 35 -21.18 28.90 1.42
CA ILE A 35 -22.51 29.03 0.81
C ILE A 35 -23.61 28.37 1.65
N PRO A 36 -24.75 29.04 1.88
CA PRO A 36 -25.94 28.42 2.48
C PRO A 36 -26.73 27.67 1.41
N ILE A 37 -27.19 26.45 1.73
CA ILE A 37 -27.92 25.60 0.78
C ILE A 37 -29.23 25.08 1.42
N PRO A 38 -30.39 25.20 0.75
CA PRO A 38 -31.69 24.82 1.34
C PRO A 38 -31.80 23.37 1.83
N ARG A 39 -31.17 22.42 1.11
CA ARG A 39 -31.17 20.99 1.50
C ARG A 39 -30.39 20.70 2.78
N TYR A 40 -29.56 21.65 3.20
CA TYR A 40 -28.80 21.57 4.44
C TYR A 40 -29.29 22.60 5.48
N ASN A 41 -30.61 22.77 5.59
CA ASN A 41 -31.25 23.72 6.51
C ASN A 41 -30.83 25.20 6.34
N ASN A 42 -30.26 25.56 5.19
CA ASN A 42 -29.59 26.85 4.95
C ASN A 42 -28.40 27.11 5.90
N GLU A 43 -27.84 26.07 6.52
CA GLU A 43 -26.60 26.18 7.28
C GLU A 43 -25.42 26.41 6.31
N PRO A 44 -24.56 27.40 6.57
CA PRO A 44 -23.43 27.71 5.70
C PRO A 44 -22.37 26.61 5.75
N GLN A 45 -21.91 26.19 4.57
CA GLN A 45 -20.84 25.20 4.44
C GLN A 45 -19.83 25.59 3.38
N TRP A 46 -18.61 25.07 3.51
CA TRP A 46 -17.60 25.20 2.48
C TRP A 46 -18.06 24.52 1.18
N ALA A 47 -17.86 25.20 0.07
CA ALA A 47 -17.96 24.64 -1.27
C ALA A 47 -16.75 25.05 -2.10
N THR A 48 -16.36 24.20 -3.06
CA THR A 48 -15.22 24.47 -3.93
C THR A 48 -15.67 24.54 -5.38
N CYS A 49 -15.22 25.56 -6.10
CA CYS A 49 -15.38 25.67 -7.54
C CYS A 49 -14.57 24.57 -8.24
N LEU A 50 -15.25 23.67 -8.96
CA LEU A 50 -14.63 22.50 -9.58
C LEU A 50 -15.26 22.24 -10.94
N THR A 51 -14.52 21.55 -11.81
CA THR A 51 -15.07 21.12 -13.09
C THR A 51 -16.14 20.05 -12.91
N ASP A 52 -17.16 20.04 -13.77
CA ASP A 52 -18.14 18.97 -13.83
C ASP A 52 -17.46 17.60 -14.06
N ALA A 53 -16.38 17.57 -14.84
CA ALA A 53 -15.56 16.38 -15.06
C ALA A 53 -14.93 15.84 -13.76
N TYR A 54 -14.47 16.71 -12.85
CA TYR A 54 -13.99 16.30 -11.54
C TYR A 54 -15.15 15.75 -10.69
N ILE A 55 -16.28 16.46 -10.64
CA ILE A 55 -17.44 16.09 -9.83
C ILE A 55 -17.98 14.71 -10.25
N GLN A 56 -18.11 14.48 -11.55
CA GLN A 56 -18.49 13.17 -12.09
C GLN A 56 -17.46 12.10 -11.73
N SER A 57 -16.16 12.39 -11.82
CA SER A 57 -15.12 11.42 -11.46
C SER A 57 -15.16 11.07 -9.96
N LYS A 58 -15.21 12.07 -9.08
CA LYS A 58 -15.18 11.90 -7.61
C LYS A 58 -16.42 11.19 -7.10
N SER A 59 -17.58 11.47 -7.68
CA SER A 59 -18.86 10.87 -7.30
C SER A 59 -19.15 9.54 -8.01
N LYS A 60 -18.27 9.10 -8.91
CA LYS A 60 -18.49 7.95 -9.82
C LYS A 60 -19.75 8.11 -10.68
N GLY A 61 -20.00 9.34 -11.13
CA GLY A 61 -21.11 9.73 -11.99
C GLY A 61 -22.45 9.82 -11.27
N ARG A 62 -22.46 9.94 -9.93
CA ARG A 62 -23.66 10.21 -9.14
C ARG A 62 -24.01 11.69 -9.12
N HIS A 63 -23.00 12.54 -9.08
CA HIS A 63 -23.13 13.99 -9.03
C HIS A 63 -22.64 14.60 -10.34
N LEU A 64 -23.25 15.71 -10.70
CA LEU A 64 -22.97 16.53 -11.87
C LEU A 64 -23.45 17.95 -11.60
N CYS A 65 -22.92 18.93 -12.32
CA CYS A 65 -23.42 20.30 -12.25
C CYS A 65 -24.89 20.35 -12.70
N GLU A 66 -25.70 21.10 -11.96
CA GLU A 66 -27.16 21.18 -12.20
C GLU A 66 -27.49 21.65 -13.61
N ASP A 67 -26.81 22.71 -14.07
CA ASP A 67 -26.77 23.08 -15.47
C ASP A 67 -25.72 22.22 -16.20
N ARG A 68 -26.13 21.58 -17.30
CA ARG A 68 -25.26 20.70 -18.10
C ARG A 68 -24.48 21.45 -19.18
N THR A 69 -24.71 22.75 -19.33
CA THR A 69 -24.02 23.59 -20.31
C THR A 69 -22.76 24.24 -19.73
N ILE A 70 -22.62 24.23 -18.40
CA ILE A 70 -21.52 24.86 -17.68
C ILE A 70 -20.38 23.86 -17.43
N THR A 71 -19.16 24.38 -17.34
CA THR A 71 -17.94 23.59 -17.11
C THR A 71 -17.59 23.52 -15.63
N TYR A 72 -17.88 24.57 -14.86
CA TYR A 72 -17.55 24.69 -13.46
C TYR A 72 -18.80 24.93 -12.63
N CYS A 73 -18.85 24.34 -11.42
CA CYS A 73 -19.84 24.67 -10.42
C CYS A 73 -19.29 24.45 -9.01
N TYR A 74 -19.98 25.01 -8.01
CA TYR A 74 -19.66 24.74 -6.62
C TYR A 74 -20.02 23.30 -6.25
N TYR A 75 -19.04 22.57 -5.72
CA TYR A 75 -19.22 21.25 -5.14
C TYR A 75 -19.10 21.33 -3.61
N GLN A 76 -20.15 20.87 -2.93
CA GLN A 76 -20.34 21.05 -1.49
C GLN A 76 -19.45 20.12 -0.67
N CYS A 77 -18.89 20.61 0.44
CA CYS A 77 -18.08 19.79 1.35
C CYS A 77 -18.84 18.57 1.88
N MET A 78 -20.12 18.73 2.24
CA MET A 78 -20.94 17.62 2.74
C MET A 78 -21.05 16.48 1.70
N LEU A 79 -21.20 16.82 0.41
CA LEU A 79 -21.18 15.84 -0.68
C LEU A 79 -19.79 15.26 -0.94
N GLU A 80 -18.79 16.12 -1.05
CA GLU A 80 -17.45 15.74 -1.49
C GLU A 80 -16.73 14.85 -0.48
N ILE A 81 -16.80 15.23 0.79
CA ILE A 81 -16.00 14.65 1.87
C ILE A 81 -16.81 13.62 2.66
N LEU A 82 -18.07 13.92 2.97
CA LEU A 82 -18.92 13.07 3.82
C LEU A 82 -19.91 12.21 3.02
N SER A 83 -20.10 12.49 1.73
CA SER A 83 -21.11 11.83 0.89
C SER A 83 -22.55 11.96 1.43
N GLU A 84 -22.84 13.06 2.12
CA GLU A 84 -24.17 13.36 2.70
C GLU A 84 -24.91 14.36 1.81
N GLU A 85 -26.07 13.97 1.27
CA GLU A 85 -26.83 14.75 0.26
C GLU A 85 -27.80 15.79 0.85
N ASP A 86 -28.16 15.65 2.13
CA ASP A 86 -29.03 16.57 2.88
C ASP A 86 -28.77 16.49 4.39
N GLY A 87 -29.43 17.36 5.16
CA GLY A 87 -29.37 17.34 6.64
C GLY A 87 -28.51 18.46 7.25
N PRO A 88 -28.22 18.40 8.57
CA PRO A 88 -27.41 19.43 9.22
C PRO A 88 -25.96 19.41 8.72
N VAL A 89 -25.33 20.58 8.63
CA VAL A 89 -23.93 20.71 8.21
C VAL A 89 -23.03 20.22 9.34
N SER A 90 -22.17 19.25 9.02
CA SER A 90 -21.17 18.74 9.95
C SER A 90 -20.18 19.84 10.34
N PRO A 91 -19.68 19.89 11.59
CA PRO A 91 -18.68 20.87 12.02
C PRO A 91 -17.41 20.90 11.16
N ARG A 92 -17.08 19.79 10.48
CA ARG A 92 -15.94 19.71 9.55
C ARG A 92 -16.17 20.50 8.26
N CYS A 93 -17.42 20.65 7.84
CA CYS A 93 -17.81 21.35 6.63
C CYS A 93 -18.41 22.74 6.89
N SER A 94 -18.72 23.09 8.14
CA SER A 94 -19.30 24.38 8.49
C SER A 94 -18.30 25.53 8.31
N CYS A 95 -18.82 26.67 7.87
CA CYS A 95 -18.08 27.91 7.70
C CYS A 95 -18.92 29.09 8.21
N GLY A 96 -18.28 30.18 8.66
CA GLY A 96 -18.99 31.36 9.16
C GLY A 96 -18.07 32.34 9.87
N ASN A 97 -18.57 33.56 10.10
CA ASN A 97 -17.81 34.67 10.71
C ASN A 97 -17.86 34.67 12.25
N ASP A 98 -18.34 33.61 12.88
CA ASP A 98 -18.33 33.56 14.34
C ASP A 98 -16.90 33.33 14.83
N GLU A 99 -16.39 34.29 15.61
CA GLU A 99 -15.15 34.20 16.41
C GLU A 99 -15.13 32.96 17.34
N SER A 100 -16.23 32.21 17.42
CA SER A 100 -16.40 30.98 18.19
C SER A 100 -16.54 29.69 17.35
N SER A 101 -16.56 29.75 16.01
CA SER A 101 -16.49 28.55 15.15
C SER A 101 -15.03 28.25 14.82
N THR A 102 -14.40 27.42 15.66
CA THR A 102 -13.06 26.86 15.44
C THR A 102 -13.06 25.78 14.35
N THR A 103 -13.48 26.11 13.13
CA THR A 103 -12.97 25.45 11.92
C THR A 103 -11.96 26.39 11.29
N THR A 104 -10.85 26.55 12.00
CA THR A 104 -9.69 27.33 11.55
C THR A 104 -9.24 26.76 10.20
N LEU A 105 -9.33 27.56 9.13
CA LEU A 105 -8.59 27.31 7.89
C LEU A 105 -7.18 26.89 8.28
N CYS A 106 -6.65 25.85 7.63
CA CYS A 106 -5.34 25.34 8.02
C CYS A 106 -4.32 26.47 8.04
N PRO A 107 -3.45 26.53 9.07
CA PRO A 107 -2.50 27.62 9.21
C PRO A 107 -1.77 27.84 7.88
N PRO A 108 -1.64 29.10 7.43
CA PRO A 108 -1.29 29.41 6.06
C PRO A 108 0.09 28.84 5.74
N ARG A 109 0.10 27.85 4.84
CA ARG A 109 1.16 27.77 3.84
C ARG A 109 0.57 28.43 2.60
N GLU A 110 0.99 29.66 2.32
CA GLU A 110 0.63 30.44 1.12
C GLU A 110 1.17 29.74 -0.13
N ILE A 111 0.59 28.60 -0.50
CA ILE A 111 0.92 27.88 -1.71
C ILE A 111 -0.30 27.96 -2.60
N VAL A 112 -0.24 28.86 -3.58
CA VAL A 112 -1.23 28.93 -4.65
C VAL A 112 -0.98 27.75 -5.58
N LEU A 113 -1.87 26.75 -5.50
CA LEU A 113 -1.82 25.60 -6.39
C LEU A 113 -2.48 25.94 -7.73
N PRO A 114 -1.95 25.45 -8.86
CA PRO A 114 -2.58 25.63 -10.16
C PRO A 114 -3.88 24.82 -10.27
N ASP A 115 -4.83 25.28 -11.11
CA ASP A 115 -6.13 24.65 -11.35
C ASP A 115 -6.08 23.13 -11.60
N ARG A 116 -5.03 22.66 -12.32
CA ARG A 116 -4.80 21.23 -12.61
C ARG A 116 -4.68 20.37 -11.35
N CYS A 117 -4.33 20.96 -10.21
CA CYS A 117 -4.26 20.26 -8.93
C CYS A 117 -5.64 19.86 -8.41
N PHE A 118 -6.66 20.63 -8.75
CA PHE A 118 -8.03 20.43 -8.28
C PHE A 118 -8.93 19.68 -9.28
N SER A 119 -8.46 19.50 -10.51
CA SER A 119 -9.13 18.70 -11.54
C SER A 119 -8.10 17.88 -12.35
N PRO A 120 -7.42 16.90 -11.74
CA PRO A 120 -6.42 16.10 -12.42
C PRO A 120 -7.01 15.25 -13.55
N ASP A 121 -6.27 15.15 -14.65
CA ASP A 121 -6.64 14.28 -15.79
C ASP A 121 -6.25 12.80 -15.59
N GLY A 122 -5.39 12.51 -14.61
CA GLY A 122 -4.87 11.16 -14.33
C GLY A 122 -3.66 10.74 -15.15
N THR A 123 -3.25 11.53 -16.14
CA THR A 123 -2.13 11.23 -17.04
C THR A 123 -0.84 11.93 -16.63
N ASN A 124 -0.92 13.03 -15.88
CA ASN A 124 0.25 13.71 -15.37
C ASN A 124 0.70 13.13 -14.02
N CYS A 125 1.73 12.29 -14.01
CA CYS A 125 2.32 11.76 -12.78
C CYS A 125 2.98 12.83 -11.90
N GLY A 126 3.43 13.94 -12.51
CA GLY A 126 3.96 15.10 -11.79
C GLY A 126 2.95 15.76 -10.85
N TRP A 127 1.64 15.44 -10.95
CA TRP A 127 0.63 15.92 -10.01
C TRP A 127 0.98 15.60 -8.55
N TYR A 128 1.53 14.41 -8.27
CA TYR A 128 1.92 14.04 -6.90
C TYR A 128 2.98 14.99 -6.34
N ARG A 129 3.97 15.36 -7.15
CA ARG A 129 5.00 16.33 -6.76
C ARG A 129 4.48 17.75 -6.72
N ASP A 130 3.90 18.20 -7.83
CA ASP A 130 3.59 19.61 -8.08
C ASP A 130 2.35 20.09 -7.32
N CYS A 131 1.51 19.17 -6.83
CA CYS A 131 0.28 19.48 -6.11
C CYS A 131 0.29 18.94 -4.67
N LEU A 132 0.37 17.62 -4.50
CA LEU A 132 0.26 16.99 -3.18
C LEU A 132 1.48 17.32 -2.31
N GLU A 133 2.68 17.09 -2.82
CA GLU A 133 3.92 17.32 -2.07
C GLU A 133 4.28 18.80 -1.97
N ALA A 134 3.96 19.59 -2.99
CA ALA A 134 4.04 21.06 -2.90
C ALA A 134 3.25 21.57 -1.67
N ARG A 135 2.03 21.05 -1.46
CA ARG A 135 1.15 21.47 -0.36
C ARG A 135 1.63 21.00 1.02
N PHE A 136 2.08 19.75 1.13
CA PHE A 136 2.31 19.09 2.43
C PHE A 136 3.78 18.84 2.80
N GLN A 137 4.66 18.63 1.82
CA GLN A 137 6.09 18.38 2.01
C GLN A 137 6.36 17.15 2.90
N CYS A 138 5.73 16.03 2.58
CA CYS A 138 5.83 14.78 3.36
C CYS A 138 7.12 13.99 3.07
N SER A 139 7.93 14.43 2.11
CA SER A 139 9.11 13.76 1.55
C SER A 139 10.31 13.55 2.51
N SER A 140 10.14 13.67 3.82
CA SER A 140 11.24 13.61 4.81
C SER A 140 11.14 12.47 5.83
N GLY A 141 10.20 11.53 5.66
CA GLY A 141 9.95 10.45 6.62
C GLY A 141 9.45 9.14 6.01
N ALA A 142 9.09 8.18 6.88
CA ALA A 142 8.50 6.90 6.48
C ALA A 142 7.08 7.02 5.87
N ASP A 143 6.55 8.24 5.85
CA ASP A 143 5.22 8.57 5.33
C ASP A 143 5.27 9.34 4.01
N ASP A 144 6.42 9.34 3.32
CA ASP A 144 6.53 9.79 1.94
C ASP A 144 5.74 8.84 1.04
N TYR A 145 4.51 9.22 0.73
CA TYR A 145 3.66 8.52 -0.23
C TYR A 145 3.74 9.19 -1.61
N GLY A 146 3.81 10.53 -1.67
CA GLY A 146 3.65 11.27 -2.90
C GLY A 146 4.77 11.03 -3.91
N ILE A 147 6.03 11.21 -3.50
CA ILE A 147 7.17 11.14 -4.42
C ILE A 147 7.69 9.71 -4.56
N THR A 148 8.04 9.08 -3.44
CA THR A 148 8.76 7.80 -3.43
C THR A 148 7.91 6.63 -3.91
N TYR A 149 6.60 6.71 -3.66
CA TYR A 149 5.64 5.69 -4.03
C TYR A 149 4.81 6.13 -5.25
N ALA A 150 3.90 7.10 -5.10
CA ALA A 150 2.84 7.33 -6.06
C ALA A 150 3.33 7.84 -7.43
N GLU A 151 4.20 8.86 -7.46
CA GLU A 151 4.80 9.35 -8.70
C GLU A 151 5.62 8.26 -9.40
N LYS A 152 6.46 7.54 -8.64
CA LYS A 152 7.29 6.44 -9.15
C LYS A 152 6.44 5.37 -9.86
N TYR A 153 5.40 4.87 -9.21
CA TYR A 153 4.53 3.84 -9.82
C TYR A 153 3.71 4.38 -10.98
N CYS A 154 3.22 5.61 -10.87
CA CYS A 154 2.52 6.25 -11.97
C CYS A 154 3.39 6.27 -13.24
N ASN A 155 4.66 6.68 -13.12
CA ASN A 155 5.60 6.72 -14.23
C ASN A 155 5.91 5.32 -14.79
N LEU A 156 6.02 4.30 -13.94
CA LEU A 156 6.22 2.92 -14.41
C LEU A 156 5.07 2.42 -15.28
N TYR A 157 3.83 2.79 -14.96
CA TYR A 157 2.69 2.46 -15.80
C TYR A 157 2.64 3.28 -17.08
N ASP A 158 3.20 4.49 -17.12
CA ASP A 158 3.39 5.24 -18.37
C ASP A 158 4.39 4.55 -19.28
N ASP A 159 5.53 4.13 -18.75
CA ASP A 159 6.55 3.40 -19.51
C ASP A 159 6.03 2.08 -20.09
N LYS A 160 5.13 1.42 -19.35
CA LYS A 160 4.53 0.13 -19.71
C LYS A 160 3.19 0.23 -20.41
N TYR A 161 2.65 1.44 -20.62
CA TYR A 161 1.28 1.63 -21.08
C TYR A 161 0.96 0.88 -22.38
N GLN A 162 1.90 0.91 -23.33
CA GLN A 162 1.75 0.24 -24.64
C GLN A 162 1.83 -1.28 -24.57
N ASP A 163 2.34 -1.84 -23.47
CA ASP A 163 2.41 -3.29 -23.29
C ASP A 163 1.03 -3.88 -22.95
N PHE A 164 0.07 -3.07 -22.48
CA PHE A 164 -1.26 -3.52 -22.08
C PHE A 164 -2.24 -3.64 -23.26
N SER A 165 -3.24 -4.52 -23.14
CA SER A 165 -4.36 -4.55 -24.09
C SER A 165 -5.15 -3.24 -24.08
N SER A 166 -6.02 -3.02 -25.07
CA SER A 166 -6.91 -1.86 -25.08
C SER A 166 -7.80 -1.77 -23.83
N LEU A 167 -8.15 -2.91 -23.22
CA LEU A 167 -8.93 -2.94 -21.98
C LEU A 167 -8.06 -2.58 -20.78
N GLY A 168 -6.82 -3.11 -20.73
CA GLY A 168 -5.82 -2.76 -19.72
C GLY A 168 -5.45 -1.28 -19.74
N GLN A 169 -5.20 -0.70 -20.91
CA GLN A 169 -4.91 0.72 -21.10
C GLN A 169 -6.06 1.61 -20.57
N ARG A 170 -7.31 1.27 -20.89
CA ARG A 170 -8.49 1.96 -20.35
C ARG A 170 -8.59 1.85 -18.83
N TRP A 171 -8.28 0.68 -18.26
CA TRP A 171 -8.24 0.48 -16.82
C TRP A 171 -7.14 1.33 -16.16
N ILE A 172 -5.92 1.30 -16.68
CA ILE A 172 -4.78 2.08 -16.16
C ILE A 172 -5.12 3.57 -16.13
N SER A 173 -5.60 4.12 -17.25
CA SER A 173 -5.97 5.54 -17.32
C SER A 173 -7.07 5.90 -16.32
N ALA A 174 -8.07 5.04 -16.16
CA ALA A 174 -9.16 5.28 -15.21
C ALA A 174 -8.70 5.19 -13.75
N VAL A 175 -7.85 4.21 -13.42
CA VAL A 175 -7.30 4.02 -12.07
C VAL A 175 -6.41 5.18 -11.68
N ARG A 176 -5.47 5.60 -12.55
CA ARG A 176 -4.57 6.72 -12.26
C ARG A 176 -5.36 8.00 -12.00
N LYS A 177 -6.37 8.27 -12.83
CA LYS A 177 -7.30 9.39 -12.59
C LYS A 177 -8.03 9.27 -11.25
N CYS A 178 -8.62 8.10 -10.97
CA CYS A 178 -9.34 7.87 -9.72
C CYS A 178 -8.46 8.11 -8.49
N LEU A 179 -7.22 7.58 -8.49
CA LEU A 179 -6.28 7.73 -7.37
C LEU A 179 -5.92 9.20 -7.11
N GLN A 180 -5.68 10.00 -8.15
CA GLN A 180 -5.43 11.43 -8.00
C GLN A 180 -6.68 12.16 -7.50
N VAL A 181 -7.85 11.89 -8.09
CA VAL A 181 -9.14 12.50 -7.71
C VAL A 181 -9.51 12.21 -6.24
N GLU A 182 -9.25 11.01 -5.73
CA GLU A 182 -9.55 10.66 -4.33
C GLU A 182 -8.72 11.46 -3.31
N LEU A 183 -7.58 12.02 -3.74
CA LEU A 183 -6.66 12.82 -2.93
C LEU A 183 -6.88 14.32 -3.05
N VAL A 184 -7.55 14.81 -4.11
CA VAL A 184 -7.88 16.23 -4.28
C VAL A 184 -8.58 16.87 -3.07
N PRO A 185 -9.53 16.19 -2.36
CA PRO A 185 -10.16 16.78 -1.18
C PRO A 185 -9.17 17.15 -0.07
N LEU A 186 -8.00 16.51 -0.01
CA LEU A 186 -6.96 16.86 0.97
C LEU A 186 -6.38 18.25 0.69
N LEU A 187 -6.40 18.72 -0.57
CA LEU A 187 -5.86 20.02 -0.96
C LEU A 187 -6.74 21.20 -0.53
N ARG A 188 -7.92 20.93 0.05
CA ARG A 188 -8.86 21.97 0.47
C ARG A 188 -8.25 22.80 1.61
N PRO A 189 -8.47 24.11 1.64
CA PRO A 189 -7.89 24.98 2.67
C PRO A 189 -8.51 24.73 4.07
N PHE A 190 -9.67 24.07 4.13
CA PHE A 190 -10.34 23.63 5.35
C PHE A 190 -10.00 22.17 5.74
N GLU A 191 -9.07 21.51 5.04
CA GLU A 191 -8.60 20.15 5.34
C GLU A 191 -7.14 20.18 5.79
N CYS A 192 -6.88 19.76 7.04
CA CYS A 192 -5.55 19.84 7.66
C CYS A 192 -4.98 18.44 7.96
N PRO A 193 -4.79 17.57 6.95
CA PRO A 193 -4.30 16.22 7.19
C PRO A 193 -2.82 16.24 7.60
N THR A 194 -2.44 15.27 8.42
CA THR A 194 -1.04 14.90 8.65
C THR A 194 -0.50 14.08 7.47
N CYS A 195 0.82 13.88 7.39
CA CYS A 195 1.40 12.98 6.37
C CYS A 195 0.92 11.53 6.53
N GLU A 196 0.68 11.09 7.77
CA GLU A 196 0.07 9.78 8.05
C GLU A 196 -1.37 9.71 7.51
N ASP A 197 -2.17 10.76 7.68
CA ASP A 197 -3.54 10.83 7.14
C ASP A 197 -3.53 10.77 5.60
N ILE A 198 -2.60 11.49 4.95
CA ILE A 198 -2.44 11.49 3.49
C ILE A 198 -2.13 10.07 3.00
N LYS A 199 -1.11 9.43 3.58
CA LYS A 199 -0.71 8.06 3.26
C LYS A 199 -1.86 7.08 3.46
N THR A 200 -2.53 7.16 4.60
CA THR A 200 -3.68 6.31 4.94
C THR A 200 -4.81 6.48 3.93
N ARG A 201 -5.17 7.73 3.60
CA ARG A 201 -6.21 8.04 2.62
C ARG A 201 -5.84 7.50 1.24
N ALA A 202 -4.59 7.65 0.84
CA ALA A 202 -4.11 7.20 -0.45
C ALA A 202 -4.17 5.68 -0.60
N PHE A 203 -3.62 4.93 0.36
CA PHE A 203 -3.70 3.47 0.33
C PHE A 203 -5.15 2.96 0.39
N ASN A 204 -6.01 3.56 1.22
CA ASN A 204 -7.42 3.21 1.31
C ASN A 204 -8.17 3.42 -0.03
N SER A 205 -7.75 4.38 -0.86
CA SER A 205 -8.38 4.63 -2.16
C SER A 205 -8.10 3.55 -3.23
N HIS A 206 -7.01 2.79 -3.10
CA HIS A 206 -6.56 1.86 -4.15
C HIS A 206 -7.59 0.79 -4.47
N SER A 207 -8.11 0.11 -3.44
CA SER A 207 -9.07 -0.99 -3.64
C SER A 207 -10.33 -0.52 -4.39
N GLY A 208 -10.89 0.61 -3.98
CA GLY A 208 -12.05 1.21 -4.64
C GLY A 208 -11.77 1.64 -6.07
N CYS A 209 -10.59 2.22 -6.33
CA CYS A 209 -10.18 2.64 -7.66
C CYS A 209 -9.86 1.46 -8.58
N TYR A 210 -9.32 0.35 -8.09
CA TYR A 210 -9.01 -0.82 -8.93
C TYR A 210 -10.28 -1.56 -9.39
N VAL A 211 -11.26 -1.67 -8.50
CA VAL A 211 -12.52 -2.38 -8.77
C VAL A 211 -13.49 -1.52 -9.56
N ALA A 212 -13.63 -0.25 -9.20
CA ALA A 212 -14.60 0.67 -9.78
C ALA A 212 -14.05 2.11 -9.85
N PRO A 213 -13.10 2.38 -10.78
CA PRO A 213 -12.46 3.68 -10.92
C PRO A 213 -13.41 4.76 -11.45
N HIS A 214 -14.35 4.37 -12.32
CA HIS A 214 -15.36 5.26 -12.90
C HIS A 214 -16.57 4.45 -13.40
N LYS A 215 -17.74 5.08 -13.55
CA LYS A 215 -19.02 4.45 -13.92
C LYS A 215 -18.97 3.55 -15.17
N ASN A 216 -18.10 3.88 -16.14
CA ASN A 216 -17.96 3.17 -17.42
C ASN A 216 -16.52 2.65 -17.66
N ALA A 217 -15.68 2.67 -16.63
CA ALA A 217 -14.33 2.16 -16.74
C ALA A 217 -14.31 0.64 -16.50
N PRO A 218 -13.37 -0.10 -17.12
CA PRO A 218 -13.18 -1.50 -16.81
C PRO A 218 -12.83 -1.68 -15.33
N SER A 219 -13.21 -2.83 -14.78
CA SER A 219 -12.74 -3.28 -13.47
C SER A 219 -11.48 -4.11 -13.65
N ILE A 220 -10.60 -4.13 -12.65
CA ILE A 220 -9.50 -5.10 -12.59
C ILE A 220 -10.00 -6.55 -12.71
N CYS A 221 -11.20 -6.83 -12.20
CA CYS A 221 -11.86 -8.14 -12.30
C CYS A 221 -12.28 -8.52 -13.72
N SER A 222 -12.33 -7.55 -14.64
CA SER A 222 -12.71 -7.76 -16.04
C SER A 222 -11.50 -7.78 -16.97
N LEU A 223 -10.29 -7.59 -16.45
CA LEU A 223 -9.08 -7.57 -17.26
C LEU A 223 -8.70 -8.98 -17.74
N PRO A 224 -8.10 -9.08 -18.94
CA PRO A 224 -7.46 -10.31 -19.36
C PRO A 224 -6.36 -10.68 -18.36
N VAL A 225 -6.19 -11.98 -18.10
CA VAL A 225 -5.16 -12.51 -17.19
C VAL A 225 -3.76 -11.99 -17.53
N GLN A 226 -3.46 -11.79 -18.81
CA GLN A 226 -2.18 -11.23 -19.27
C GLN A 226 -1.96 -9.79 -18.80
N ASP A 227 -3.00 -8.95 -18.79
CA ASP A 227 -2.90 -7.57 -18.28
C ASP A 227 -2.80 -7.55 -16.77
N PHE A 228 -3.54 -8.43 -16.07
CA PHE A 228 -3.40 -8.62 -14.64
C PHE A 228 -1.95 -8.96 -14.26
N TRP A 229 -1.32 -9.87 -15.01
CA TRP A 229 0.08 -10.20 -14.81
C TRP A 229 1.00 -9.02 -15.08
N LYS A 230 0.81 -8.29 -16.18
CA LYS A 230 1.61 -7.08 -16.45
C LYS A 230 1.50 -6.05 -15.32
N ILE A 231 0.31 -5.84 -14.74
CA ILE A 231 0.10 -5.00 -13.54
C ILE A 231 0.97 -5.50 -12.40
N PHE A 232 0.81 -6.78 -12.03
CA PHE A 232 1.56 -7.39 -10.95
C PHE A 232 3.08 -7.28 -11.13
N TRP A 233 3.58 -7.57 -12.33
CA TRP A 233 5.02 -7.51 -12.65
C TRP A 233 5.55 -6.08 -12.67
N THR A 234 4.75 -5.12 -13.13
CA THR A 234 5.11 -3.69 -13.12
C THR A 234 5.33 -3.25 -11.68
N VAL A 235 4.41 -3.58 -10.77
CA VAL A 235 4.54 -3.26 -9.35
C VAL A 235 5.72 -3.98 -8.71
N LYS A 236 5.89 -5.28 -8.98
CA LYS A 236 6.98 -6.07 -8.40
C LYS A 236 8.37 -5.60 -8.84
N SER A 237 8.53 -5.25 -10.12
CA SER A 237 9.81 -4.77 -10.66
C SER A 237 10.32 -3.51 -9.95
N ALA A 238 9.44 -2.79 -9.27
CA ALA A 238 9.72 -1.54 -8.61
C ALA A 238 10.21 -1.68 -7.15
N PHE A 239 10.05 -2.84 -6.48
CA PHE A 239 10.25 -2.95 -5.01
C PHE A 239 10.78 -4.26 -4.45
N THR A 240 11.42 -4.14 -3.28
CA THR A 240 11.79 -5.24 -2.37
C THR A 240 11.21 -5.12 -0.94
N SER A 241 10.42 -4.09 -0.56
CA SER A 241 9.74 -4.04 0.77
C SER A 241 8.40 -3.30 0.89
N GLU A 242 8.09 -2.27 0.07
CA GLU A 242 6.76 -1.59 0.07
C GLU A 242 5.71 -2.32 -0.77
N PHE A 243 6.12 -3.47 -1.31
CA PHE A 243 5.32 -4.34 -2.15
C PHE A 243 4.15 -4.96 -1.40
N VAL A 244 4.31 -5.23 -0.10
CA VAL A 244 3.32 -5.99 0.66
C VAL A 244 1.98 -5.27 0.76
N GLU A 245 1.98 -3.96 0.98
CA GLU A 245 0.74 -3.17 1.05
C GLU A 245 0.01 -3.10 -0.27
N THR A 246 0.77 -2.96 -1.36
CA THR A 246 0.23 -2.95 -2.71
C THR A 246 -0.40 -4.30 -3.05
N VAL A 247 0.24 -5.38 -2.61
CA VAL A 247 -0.20 -6.75 -2.78
C VAL A 247 -1.42 -7.07 -1.93
N PHE A 248 -1.47 -6.67 -0.66
CA PHE A 248 -2.68 -6.85 0.15
C PHE A 248 -3.85 -6.08 -0.45
N GLY A 249 -3.60 -4.86 -0.93
CA GLY A 249 -4.56 -4.12 -1.74
C GLY A 249 -5.03 -4.93 -2.95
N MET A 250 -4.10 -5.55 -3.69
CA MET A 250 -4.40 -6.35 -4.87
C MET A 250 -5.12 -7.67 -4.55
N LEU A 251 -4.75 -8.39 -3.50
CA LEU A 251 -5.38 -9.63 -3.04
C LEU A 251 -6.79 -9.36 -2.51
N LYS A 252 -6.97 -8.30 -1.71
CA LYS A 252 -8.31 -7.85 -1.27
C LYS A 252 -9.21 -7.52 -2.46
N VAL A 253 -8.64 -6.90 -3.49
CA VAL A 253 -9.33 -6.60 -4.74
C VAL A 253 -9.70 -7.87 -5.50
N LEU A 254 -8.80 -8.86 -5.60
CA LEU A 254 -9.11 -10.17 -6.19
C LEU A 254 -10.22 -10.91 -5.45
N ASN A 255 -10.23 -10.85 -4.11
CA ASN A 255 -11.31 -11.43 -3.29
C ASN A 255 -12.66 -10.74 -3.47
N SER A 256 -12.67 -9.51 -3.99
CA SER A 256 -13.90 -8.81 -4.36
C SER A 256 -14.37 -9.12 -5.79
N CYS A 257 -13.60 -9.89 -6.57
CA CYS A 257 -13.96 -10.33 -7.91
C CYS A 257 -14.84 -11.59 -7.88
N THR A 258 -15.60 -11.84 -8.94
CA THR A 258 -16.36 -13.09 -9.10
C THR A 258 -15.43 -14.31 -9.16
N VAL A 259 -15.89 -15.47 -8.68
CA VAL A 259 -15.12 -16.72 -8.62
C VAL A 259 -14.40 -17.05 -9.94
N ALA A 260 -15.00 -16.83 -11.11
CA ALA A 260 -14.35 -17.12 -12.40
C ALA A 260 -13.13 -16.22 -12.70
N ALA A 261 -13.19 -14.94 -12.33
CA ALA A 261 -12.08 -14.01 -12.48
C ALA A 261 -10.97 -14.27 -11.44
N ALA A 262 -11.37 -14.62 -10.20
CA ALA A 262 -10.44 -15.03 -9.15
C ALA A 262 -9.74 -16.37 -9.51
N GLN A 263 -10.47 -17.34 -10.05
CA GLN A 263 -9.95 -18.64 -10.49
C GLN A 263 -8.93 -18.48 -11.62
N GLY A 264 -9.24 -17.64 -12.62
CA GLY A 264 -8.32 -17.35 -13.72
C GLY A 264 -7.02 -16.65 -13.31
N VAL A 265 -6.91 -16.11 -12.09
CA VAL A 265 -5.67 -15.58 -11.52
C VAL A 265 -5.02 -16.60 -10.57
N ALA A 266 -5.84 -17.31 -9.78
CA ALA A 266 -5.41 -18.35 -8.85
C ALA A 266 -4.80 -19.56 -9.56
N ASP A 267 -5.26 -19.91 -10.77
CA ASP A 267 -4.70 -21.03 -11.57
C ASP A 267 -3.21 -20.84 -11.93
N PHE A 268 -2.71 -19.60 -11.80
CA PHE A 268 -1.34 -19.23 -12.17
C PHE A 268 -0.46 -18.84 -10.98
N MET A 269 -1.03 -18.86 -9.77
CA MET A 269 -0.29 -18.67 -8.54
C MET A 269 -0.40 -19.88 -7.65
N THR A 270 0.64 -20.15 -6.87
CA THR A 270 0.54 -21.12 -5.79
C THR A 270 1.05 -20.48 -4.51
N LYS A 271 0.25 -20.60 -3.45
CA LYS A 271 0.61 -20.08 -2.14
C LYS A 271 1.33 -21.18 -1.34
N LEU A 272 2.47 -20.79 -0.78
CA LEU A 272 3.29 -21.57 0.14
C LEU A 272 3.35 -20.80 1.46
N VAL A 273 3.09 -21.45 2.59
CA VAL A 273 3.24 -20.85 3.92
C VAL A 273 4.36 -21.57 4.65
N ILE A 274 5.26 -20.82 5.27
CA ILE A 274 6.40 -21.33 6.03
C ILE A 274 6.32 -20.70 7.42
N GLU A 275 6.29 -21.53 8.45
CA GLU A 275 6.34 -21.08 9.83
C GLU A 275 7.81 -21.03 10.25
N VAL A 276 8.28 -19.86 10.70
CA VAL A 276 9.62 -19.70 11.27
C VAL A 276 9.53 -19.11 12.67
N THR A 277 10.32 -19.62 13.59
CA THR A 277 10.39 -19.07 14.95
C THR A 277 11.37 -17.91 14.95
N LEU A 278 10.95 -16.76 15.46
CA LEU A 278 11.86 -15.63 15.62
C LEU A 278 12.61 -15.76 16.96
N PRO A 279 13.94 -15.58 16.99
CA PRO A 279 14.64 -15.44 18.25
C PRO A 279 14.18 -14.17 18.96
N THR A 280 14.29 -14.16 20.28
CA THR A 280 13.83 -13.01 21.08
C THR A 280 14.52 -11.71 20.62
N ILE A 281 13.82 -10.57 20.71
CA ILE A 281 14.34 -9.24 20.29
C ILE A 281 15.73 -8.95 20.86
N LEU A 282 16.00 -9.42 22.09
CA LEU A 282 17.29 -9.31 22.77
C LEU A 282 18.41 -10.05 22.03
N GLU A 283 18.18 -11.26 21.54
CA GLU A 283 19.15 -12.05 20.78
C GLU A 283 19.40 -11.46 19.39
N PHE A 284 18.34 -10.98 18.75
CA PHE A 284 18.44 -10.29 17.46
C PHE A 284 19.27 -8.99 17.56
N SER A 285 19.03 -8.18 18.60
CA SER A 285 19.80 -6.95 18.86
C SER A 285 21.28 -7.21 19.17
N LYS A 286 21.60 -8.32 19.85
CA LYS A 286 22.99 -8.74 20.13
C LYS A 286 23.70 -9.17 18.85
N SER A 287 23.02 -9.92 17.98
CA SER A 287 23.55 -10.32 16.65
C SER A 287 23.88 -9.09 15.79
N LEU A 288 22.98 -8.10 15.74
CA LEU A 288 23.21 -6.84 14.99
C LEU A 288 24.39 -6.04 15.55
N ARG A 289 24.53 -5.95 16.88
CA ARG A 289 25.69 -5.29 17.53
C ARG A 289 27.01 -5.99 17.21
N ASN A 290 27.03 -7.32 17.18
CA ASN A 290 28.22 -8.09 16.79
C ASN A 290 28.57 -7.95 15.30
N LYS A 291 27.60 -7.68 14.42
CA LYS A 291 27.89 -7.38 13.01
C LYS A 291 28.37 -5.96 12.78
N ARG A 292 27.89 -5.00 13.58
CA ARG A 292 28.38 -3.61 13.57
C ARG A 292 29.88 -3.52 13.83
N SER A 293 30.42 -4.39 14.69
CA SER A 293 31.87 -4.44 14.96
C SER A 293 32.68 -5.04 13.81
N LEU A 294 32.04 -5.75 12.87
CA LEU A 294 32.68 -6.43 11.74
C LEU A 294 32.40 -5.78 10.37
N ALA A 295 31.47 -4.81 10.29
CA ALA A 295 31.02 -4.21 9.05
C ALA A 295 31.93 -3.07 8.55
N GLY A 296 32.13 -3.01 7.23
CA GLY A 296 32.85 -1.95 6.53
C GLY A 296 32.12 -0.60 6.56
N GLU A 297 32.83 0.47 6.22
CA GLU A 297 32.37 1.86 6.41
C GLU A 297 31.07 2.21 5.64
N HIS A 298 30.79 1.49 4.55
CA HIS A 298 29.60 1.66 3.73
C HIS A 298 28.30 1.11 4.36
N ASP A 299 28.40 0.08 5.22
CA ASP A 299 27.23 -0.63 5.79
C ASP A 299 26.83 -0.12 7.19
N ARG A 300 27.72 0.64 7.83
CA ARG A 300 27.53 1.19 9.19
C ARG A 300 26.31 2.11 9.35
N PRO A 301 25.98 3.02 8.40
CA PRO A 301 24.82 3.90 8.55
C PRO A 301 23.49 3.14 8.56
N PHE A 302 23.39 2.05 7.78
CA PHE A 302 22.22 1.19 7.71
C PHE A 302 22.05 0.35 8.99
N LEU A 303 23.14 -0.26 9.49
CA LEU A 303 23.14 -1.02 10.75
C LEU A 303 22.82 -0.15 11.97
N ASN A 304 23.23 1.12 11.97
CA ASN A 304 22.89 2.08 13.03
C ASN A 304 21.39 2.40 13.06
N ARG A 305 20.76 2.54 11.89
CA ARG A 305 19.30 2.76 11.79
C ARG A 305 18.53 1.55 12.32
N LEU A 306 18.93 0.34 11.91
CA LEU A 306 18.30 -0.92 12.35
C LEU A 306 18.44 -1.22 13.85
N THR A 307 19.60 -0.91 14.44
CA THR A 307 19.80 -1.08 15.89
C THR A 307 18.87 -0.15 16.66
N ARG A 308 18.72 1.09 16.18
CA ARG A 308 17.82 2.09 16.76
C ARG A 308 16.34 1.72 16.58
N ASP A 309 15.96 1.12 15.46
CA ASP A 309 14.59 0.68 15.22
C ASP A 309 14.23 -0.52 16.10
N ALA A 310 15.15 -1.48 16.28
CA ALA A 310 14.97 -2.62 17.20
C ALA A 310 14.94 -2.21 18.68
N GLU A 311 15.77 -1.22 19.07
CA GLU A 311 15.76 -0.64 20.42
C GLU A 311 14.54 0.28 20.64
N GLY A 312 14.05 0.96 19.60
CA GLY A 312 12.84 1.78 19.61
C GLY A 312 11.56 0.95 19.79
N SER A 313 11.45 -0.19 19.10
CA SER A 313 10.34 -1.14 19.33
C SER A 313 10.33 -1.70 20.76
N SER A 314 11.49 -1.81 21.43
CA SER A 314 11.56 -2.18 22.84
C SER A 314 11.07 -1.05 23.78
N ALA A 315 11.26 0.22 23.40
CA ALA A 315 10.86 1.38 24.20
C ALA A 315 9.36 1.70 24.08
N ASP A 316 8.79 1.60 22.87
CA ASP A 316 7.34 1.73 22.63
C ASP A 316 6.55 0.61 23.33
N TYR A 317 7.14 -0.60 23.42
CA TYR A 317 6.57 -1.73 24.14
C TYR A 317 6.49 -1.49 25.67
N SER A 318 7.52 -0.87 26.27
CA SER A 318 7.49 -0.50 27.69
C SER A 318 6.44 0.57 28.02
N THR A 319 6.09 1.45 27.07
CA THR A 319 5.05 2.47 27.26
C THR A 319 3.65 1.90 27.09
N ALA A 320 3.45 0.91 26.22
CA ALA A 320 2.17 0.23 26.03
C ALA A 320 1.79 -0.67 27.24
N VAL A 321 2.76 -1.34 27.87
CA VAL A 321 2.52 -2.16 29.07
C VAL A 321 2.12 -1.32 30.29
N GLY A 322 2.57 -0.06 30.36
CA GLY A 322 2.19 0.87 31.43
C GLY A 322 0.74 1.36 31.37
N SER A 323 0.14 1.40 30.18
CA SER A 323 -1.22 1.94 29.95
C SER A 323 -2.32 0.87 29.91
N MET A 324 -1.98 -0.40 29.64
CA MET A 324 -2.95 -1.52 29.63
C MET A 324 -3.26 -2.13 31.01
N ALA A 325 -2.51 -1.80 32.06
CA ALA A 325 -2.75 -2.33 33.41
C ALA A 325 -3.96 -1.70 34.14
N LYS A 326 -4.74 -0.79 33.52
CA LYS A 326 -5.82 -0.06 34.21
C LYS A 326 -7.24 -0.14 33.64
N ASN A 327 -7.52 -0.90 32.58
CA ASN A 327 -8.91 -1.05 32.13
C ASN A 327 -9.22 -2.45 31.55
N SER A 328 -9.28 -3.44 32.44
CA SER A 328 -10.01 -4.68 32.18
C SER A 328 -11.50 -4.42 32.44
N ARG A 329 -12.27 -4.20 31.36
CA ARG A 329 -13.71 -4.49 31.30
C ARG A 329 -14.12 -4.73 29.84
N THR A 330 -14.27 -6.01 29.54
CA THR A 330 -15.12 -6.62 28.50
C THR A 330 -15.97 -5.65 27.66
N LYS A 331 -15.66 -5.55 26.36
CA LYS A 331 -16.66 -5.22 25.33
C LYS A 331 -16.40 -6.00 24.05
N ARG A 332 -17.46 -6.68 23.63
CA ARG A 332 -17.64 -7.54 22.46
C ARG A 332 -17.29 -6.76 21.18
N SER A 333 -16.35 -7.27 20.40
CA SER A 333 -15.98 -6.75 19.08
C SER A 333 -17.12 -6.99 18.09
N THR A 334 -17.68 -5.89 17.56
CA THR A 334 -18.48 -5.89 16.32
C THR A 334 -17.71 -5.05 15.32
N GLY A 335 -17.55 -5.61 14.11
CA GLY A 335 -16.59 -5.17 13.12
C GLY A 335 -16.82 -3.74 12.63
N ASN A 336 -15.77 -2.93 12.75
CA ASN A 336 -15.42 -1.90 11.78
C ASN A 336 -13.94 -1.57 11.97
N THR A 337 -13.04 -2.39 11.41
CA THR A 337 -11.61 -2.11 11.43
C THR A 337 -11.27 -1.17 10.27
N THR A 338 -11.37 0.13 10.53
CA THR A 338 -10.72 1.16 9.71
C THR A 338 -9.23 0.85 9.64
N TRP A 339 -8.76 0.53 8.44
CA TRP A 339 -7.38 0.16 8.18
C TRP A 339 -6.47 1.40 8.29
N ARG A 340 -5.49 1.36 9.19
CA ARG A 340 -4.62 2.50 9.58
C ARG A 340 -3.22 2.47 8.93
N GLY A 341 -3.00 1.67 7.89
CA GLY A 341 -1.65 1.36 7.41
C GLY A 341 -0.95 0.27 8.21
N GLU A 342 0.08 -0.37 7.64
CA GLU A 342 0.98 -1.25 8.37
C GLU A 342 1.85 -0.47 9.38
N SER A 343 1.95 -1.02 10.59
CA SER A 343 2.89 -0.53 11.60
C SER A 343 4.35 -0.77 11.19
N ASN A 344 5.31 -0.04 11.79
CA ASN A 344 6.74 -0.33 11.63
C ASN A 344 7.10 -1.80 11.96
N ALA A 345 6.37 -2.42 12.88
CA ALA A 345 6.53 -3.82 13.23
C ALA A 345 6.09 -4.75 12.09
N SER A 346 4.96 -4.47 11.43
CA SER A 346 4.49 -5.20 10.26
C SER A 346 5.52 -5.15 9.13
N LEU A 347 6.01 -3.95 8.79
CA LEU A 347 7.06 -3.76 7.77
C LEU A 347 8.34 -4.55 8.09
N HIS A 348 8.71 -4.65 9.36
CA HIS A 348 9.84 -5.47 9.79
C HIS A 348 9.62 -6.95 9.48
N TYR A 349 8.45 -7.49 9.80
CA TYR A 349 8.10 -8.88 9.52
C TYR A 349 8.02 -9.19 8.01
N HIS A 350 7.55 -8.25 7.20
CA HIS A 350 7.56 -8.37 5.74
C HIS A 350 8.98 -8.47 5.16
N LYS A 351 9.92 -7.68 5.69
CA LYS A 351 11.34 -7.76 5.29
C LYS A 351 11.95 -9.12 5.64
N ILE A 352 11.67 -9.65 6.83
CA ILE A 352 12.12 -11.00 7.20
C ILE A 352 11.51 -12.04 6.27
N ALA A 353 10.21 -11.98 6.00
CA ALA A 353 9.53 -12.89 5.10
C ALA A 353 10.13 -12.87 3.68
N ALA A 354 10.45 -11.69 3.15
CA ALA A 354 11.11 -11.55 1.86
C ALA A 354 12.51 -12.20 1.85
N GLU A 355 13.27 -12.09 2.93
CA GLU A 355 14.58 -12.73 3.06
C GLU A 355 14.47 -14.26 3.20
N VAL A 356 13.50 -14.77 3.97
CA VAL A 356 13.21 -16.21 4.06
C VAL A 356 12.86 -16.78 2.68
N ALA A 357 11.98 -16.12 1.94
CA ALA A 357 11.61 -16.55 0.60
C ALA A 357 12.78 -16.47 -0.39
N LYS A 358 13.66 -15.49 -0.23
CA LYS A 358 14.90 -15.38 -1.02
C LYS A 358 15.83 -16.57 -0.78
N GLU A 359 16.09 -16.91 0.48
CA GLU A 359 16.92 -18.07 0.84
C GLU A 359 16.35 -19.36 0.28
N LEU A 360 15.03 -19.56 0.41
CA LEU A 360 14.33 -20.71 -0.17
C LEU A 360 14.51 -20.76 -1.69
N ALA A 361 14.27 -19.64 -2.37
CA ALA A 361 14.37 -19.54 -3.82
C ALA A 361 15.80 -19.82 -4.34
N GLN A 362 16.82 -19.41 -3.59
CA GLN A 362 18.22 -19.67 -3.92
C GLN A 362 18.57 -21.15 -3.77
N GLN A 363 18.18 -21.77 -2.66
CA GLN A 363 18.44 -23.18 -2.39
C GLN A 363 17.73 -24.12 -3.38
N LEU A 364 16.51 -23.75 -3.80
CA LEU A 364 15.71 -24.52 -4.76
C LEU A 364 15.95 -24.13 -6.23
N GLY A 365 16.84 -23.18 -6.51
CA GLY A 365 17.15 -22.77 -7.88
C GLY A 365 15.99 -22.15 -8.65
N TRP A 366 15.02 -21.50 -7.98
CA TRP A 366 13.83 -20.94 -8.63
C TRP A 366 14.14 -19.93 -9.74
N GLY A 367 15.28 -19.23 -9.65
CA GLY A 367 15.73 -18.30 -10.68
C GLY A 367 16.01 -18.97 -12.04
N SER A 368 16.54 -20.21 -12.07
CA SER A 368 16.77 -20.93 -13.32
C SER A 368 15.48 -21.53 -13.89
N LEU A 369 14.49 -21.78 -13.03
CA LEU A 369 13.17 -22.27 -13.39
C LEU A 369 12.22 -21.16 -13.88
N LYS A 370 12.70 -19.91 -13.97
CA LYS A 370 11.87 -18.73 -14.31
C LYS A 370 10.66 -18.60 -13.36
N ILE A 371 10.84 -19.02 -12.11
CA ILE A 371 9.83 -18.87 -11.07
C ILE A 371 10.09 -17.55 -10.39
N GLN A 372 9.02 -16.81 -10.24
CA GLN A 372 9.02 -15.54 -9.58
C GLN A 372 8.15 -15.64 -8.34
N TRP A 373 8.57 -14.96 -7.29
CA TRP A 373 7.91 -15.07 -5.99
C TRP A 373 7.81 -13.73 -5.29
N PHE A 374 6.88 -13.64 -4.36
CA PHE A 374 6.87 -12.58 -3.37
C PHE A 374 6.47 -13.15 -2.02
N ALA A 375 6.85 -12.46 -0.95
CA ALA A 375 6.53 -12.92 0.39
C ALA A 375 6.17 -11.79 1.35
N TYR A 376 5.33 -12.13 2.32
CA TYR A 376 4.95 -11.26 3.42
C TYR A 376 4.81 -12.08 4.71
N GLY A 377 5.13 -11.44 5.84
CA GLY A 377 5.10 -12.06 7.15
C GLY A 377 3.86 -11.66 7.95
N VAL A 378 3.23 -12.64 8.60
CA VAL A 378 2.20 -12.40 9.63
C VAL A 378 2.73 -12.95 10.94
N TYR A 379 2.97 -12.07 11.91
CA TYR A 379 3.50 -12.48 13.21
C TYR A 379 2.37 -12.86 14.16
N ALA A 380 2.49 -14.03 14.78
CA ALA A 380 1.61 -14.52 15.83
C ALA A 380 2.33 -14.41 17.18
N GLU A 381 1.94 -13.41 17.98
CA GLU A 381 2.59 -13.06 19.25
C GLU A 381 2.54 -14.19 20.28
N ASP A 382 1.41 -14.90 20.33
CA ASP A 382 1.14 -16.02 21.24
C ASP A 382 2.03 -17.24 20.99
N ALA A 383 2.49 -17.41 19.74
CA ALA A 383 3.32 -18.53 19.31
C ALA A 383 4.80 -18.16 19.08
N ASN A 384 5.19 -16.89 19.25
CA ASN A 384 6.50 -16.34 18.85
C ASN A 384 6.91 -16.79 17.44
N MET A 385 5.93 -16.83 16.54
CA MET A 385 6.02 -17.48 15.25
C MET A 385 5.71 -16.45 14.15
N LEU A 386 6.57 -16.41 13.14
CA LEU A 386 6.31 -15.68 11.93
C LEU A 386 5.80 -16.64 10.85
N LYS A 387 4.57 -16.39 10.37
CA LYS A 387 4.02 -17.06 9.19
C LYS A 387 4.48 -16.30 7.94
N VAL A 388 5.45 -16.87 7.23
CA VAL A 388 5.95 -16.37 5.96
C VAL A 388 5.06 -16.92 4.86
N ASN A 389 4.24 -16.05 4.28
CA ASN A 389 3.39 -16.36 3.15
C ASN A 389 4.17 -16.04 1.88
N VAL A 390 4.40 -17.03 1.03
CA VAL A 390 5.12 -16.92 -0.25
C VAL A 390 4.15 -17.26 -1.36
N PHE A 391 3.99 -16.37 -2.32
CA PHE A 391 3.24 -16.63 -3.54
C PHE A 391 4.21 -16.85 -4.69
N LEU A 392 4.03 -17.96 -5.39
CA LEU A 392 4.82 -18.38 -6.53
C LEU A 392 4.03 -18.13 -7.81
N ALA A 393 4.72 -17.68 -8.84
CA ALA A 393 4.16 -17.41 -10.15
C ALA A 393 5.17 -17.80 -11.24
N ASP A 394 4.67 -18.30 -12.35
CA ASP A 394 5.47 -18.61 -13.53
C ASP A 394 5.71 -17.33 -14.36
N GLN A 395 6.97 -16.94 -14.54
CA GLN A 395 7.36 -15.76 -15.30
C GLN A 395 7.05 -15.88 -16.79
N THR A 396 6.88 -17.10 -17.31
CA THR A 396 6.62 -17.34 -18.73
C THR A 396 5.21 -17.00 -19.16
N LEU A 397 4.28 -16.78 -18.22
CA LEU A 397 2.88 -16.43 -18.48
C LEU A 397 2.66 -15.03 -19.06
N ASN A 398 3.69 -14.18 -19.04
CA ASN A 398 3.68 -12.93 -19.81
C ASN A 398 3.83 -13.16 -21.33
N ALA A 399 4.27 -14.35 -21.73
CA ALA A 399 4.48 -14.72 -23.12
C ALA A 399 3.60 -15.92 -23.47
N SER A 400 3.20 -16.04 -24.73
CA SER A 400 2.49 -17.19 -25.29
C SER A 400 3.42 -18.43 -25.39
N SER A 401 4.16 -18.75 -24.34
CA SER A 401 5.19 -19.79 -24.32
C SER A 401 4.58 -21.16 -23.97
N PRO A 402 4.89 -22.24 -24.71
CA PRO A 402 4.36 -23.58 -24.48
C PRO A 402 4.96 -24.31 -23.26
N SER A 403 5.78 -23.65 -22.44
CA SER A 403 6.57 -24.25 -21.36
C SER A 403 6.14 -23.73 -19.98
N ALA A 404 4.85 -23.85 -19.65
CA ALA A 404 4.34 -23.44 -18.34
C ALA A 404 4.97 -24.30 -17.23
N VAL A 405 5.46 -23.64 -16.18
CA VAL A 405 6.03 -24.27 -14.99
C VAL A 405 4.91 -24.86 -14.15
N ASN A 406 5.00 -26.14 -13.80
CA ASN A 406 4.06 -26.77 -12.87
C ASN A 406 4.38 -26.34 -11.43
N LEU A 407 3.74 -25.27 -10.96
CA LEU A 407 3.97 -24.69 -9.63
C LEU A 407 3.61 -25.66 -8.49
N THR A 408 2.63 -26.55 -8.67
CA THR A 408 2.32 -27.60 -7.69
C THR A 408 3.53 -28.52 -7.47
N ARG A 409 4.20 -28.93 -8.55
CA ARG A 409 5.41 -29.75 -8.46
C ARG A 409 6.56 -29.02 -7.80
N VAL A 410 6.70 -27.71 -8.05
CA VAL A 410 7.71 -26.87 -7.37
C VAL A 410 7.48 -26.86 -5.86
N VAL A 411 6.24 -26.70 -5.42
CA VAL A 411 5.89 -26.71 -3.99
C VAL A 411 6.11 -28.09 -3.37
N GLN A 412 5.78 -29.17 -4.08
CA GLN A 412 6.07 -30.53 -3.64
C GLN A 412 7.58 -30.76 -3.45
N GLN A 413 8.40 -30.36 -4.42
CA GLN A 413 9.86 -30.47 -4.31
C GLN A 413 10.42 -29.62 -3.15
N ALA A 414 9.86 -28.43 -2.93
CA ALA A 414 10.21 -27.59 -1.79
C ALA A 414 9.90 -28.31 -0.46
N ALA A 415 8.74 -28.97 -0.39
CA ALA A 415 8.30 -29.69 0.80
C ALA A 415 9.14 -30.94 1.09
N GLU A 416 9.53 -31.69 0.06
CA GLU A 416 10.46 -32.82 0.17
C GLU A 416 11.81 -32.34 0.72
N SER A 417 12.39 -31.31 0.10
CA SER A 417 13.67 -30.71 0.53
C SER A 417 13.59 -30.19 1.98
N TYR A 418 12.45 -29.63 2.36
CA TYR A 418 12.18 -29.13 3.70
C TYR A 418 12.08 -30.25 4.73
N GLN A 419 11.40 -31.35 4.40
CA GLN A 419 11.26 -32.53 5.24
C GLN A 419 12.60 -33.26 5.43
N ASP A 420 13.43 -33.29 4.40
CA ASP A 420 14.76 -33.90 4.44
C ASP A 420 15.78 -33.05 5.21
N GLY A 421 15.39 -31.86 5.66
CA GLY A 421 16.26 -30.95 6.42
C GLY A 421 17.35 -30.29 5.57
N THR A 422 17.21 -30.30 4.25
CA THR A 422 18.16 -29.64 3.34
C THR A 422 17.94 -28.13 3.25
N ILE A 423 16.75 -27.66 3.62
CA ILE A 423 16.40 -26.24 3.65
C ILE A 423 16.77 -25.62 4.99
N HIS A 424 17.56 -24.56 4.94
CA HIS A 424 17.94 -23.79 6.12
C HIS A 424 17.68 -22.30 5.91
N PHE A 425 17.08 -21.64 6.89
CA PHE A 425 16.87 -20.19 6.84
C PHE A 425 17.93 -19.47 7.64
N ASN A 426 18.81 -18.76 6.94
CA ASN A 426 19.78 -17.87 7.56
C ASN A 426 19.47 -16.43 7.16
N VAL A 427 18.68 -15.76 7.99
CA VAL A 427 18.26 -14.38 7.75
C VAL A 427 19.21 -13.47 8.50
N ARG A 428 20.00 -12.69 7.76
CA ARG A 428 21.00 -11.76 8.31
C ARG A 428 21.96 -12.39 9.32
N GLY A 429 22.41 -13.62 9.09
CA GLY A 429 23.36 -14.32 9.97
C GLY A 429 22.72 -14.96 11.20
N THR A 430 21.40 -14.95 11.29
CA THR A 430 20.64 -15.60 12.34
C THR A 430 19.89 -16.78 11.73
N ALA A 431 20.19 -17.97 12.24
CA ALA A 431 19.44 -19.17 11.90
C ALA A 431 18.02 -19.04 12.45
N LEU A 432 17.02 -19.14 11.59
CA LEU A 432 15.62 -19.16 11.99
C LEU A 432 15.16 -20.62 12.04
N PRO A 433 14.79 -21.15 13.22
CA PRO A 433 14.22 -22.47 13.32
C PRO A 433 12.96 -22.57 12.46
N ALA A 434 12.94 -23.58 11.60
CA ALA A 434 11.87 -23.82 10.67
C ALA A 434 10.83 -24.74 11.34
N GLY A 435 9.55 -24.37 11.28
CA GLY A 435 8.42 -25.13 11.80
C GLY A 435 7.75 -25.92 10.69
N ARG A 436 6.52 -25.55 10.35
CA ARG A 436 5.73 -26.19 9.30
C ARG A 436 5.87 -25.49 7.94
N MET A 437 5.67 -26.26 6.88
CA MET A 437 5.51 -25.78 5.52
C MET A 437 4.19 -26.29 4.93
N LEU A 438 3.38 -25.38 4.37
CA LEU A 438 2.07 -25.68 3.80
C LEU A 438 2.00 -25.23 2.34
N GLY A 439 1.56 -26.10 1.44
CA GLY A 439 1.13 -25.72 0.09
C GLY A 439 -0.38 -25.55 0.09
N CYS A 440 -0.86 -24.34 -0.19
CA CYS A 440 -2.26 -23.94 -0.03
C CYS A 440 -3.00 -24.00 -1.36
N ILE A 441 -4.25 -24.45 -1.33
CA ILE A 441 -5.17 -24.43 -2.48
C ILE A 441 -5.89 -23.08 -2.56
N ASP A 442 -6.23 -22.51 -1.40
CA ASP A 442 -6.89 -21.21 -1.26
C ASP A 442 -5.99 -20.15 -0.60
N GLU A 443 -6.41 -18.88 -0.70
CA GLU A 443 -5.65 -17.76 -0.14
C GLU A 443 -5.56 -17.81 1.40
N GLU A 444 -6.62 -18.21 2.09
CA GLU A 444 -6.61 -18.30 3.55
C GLU A 444 -5.82 -19.53 4.06
N CYS A 445 -5.39 -20.40 3.14
CA CYS A 445 -4.73 -21.66 3.42
C CYS A 445 -5.58 -22.57 4.33
N GLN A 446 -6.90 -22.53 4.19
CA GLN A 446 -7.81 -23.44 4.90
C GLN A 446 -7.72 -24.86 4.32
N GLN A 447 -7.43 -24.97 3.03
CA GLN A 447 -7.21 -26.21 2.30
C GLN A 447 -5.75 -26.28 1.84
N THR A 448 -5.13 -27.43 2.09
CA THR A 448 -3.72 -27.66 1.77
C THR A 448 -3.56 -28.92 0.92
N PHE A 449 -2.68 -28.86 -0.06
CA PHE A 449 -2.25 -30.02 -0.85
C PHE A 449 -0.86 -30.54 -0.41
N VAL A 450 -0.15 -29.75 0.39
CA VAL A 450 1.11 -30.11 1.06
C VAL A 450 1.03 -29.62 2.50
N ASN A 451 1.44 -30.47 3.44
CA ASN A 451 1.59 -30.11 4.85
C ASN A 451 2.73 -30.96 5.43
N THR A 452 3.87 -30.32 5.69
CA THR A 452 5.07 -30.98 6.19
C THR A 452 5.71 -30.18 7.32
N THR A 453 6.58 -30.84 8.09
CA THR A 453 7.33 -30.26 9.20
C THR A 453 8.82 -30.45 8.94
N ALA A 454 9.62 -29.47 9.35
CA ALA A 454 11.06 -29.66 9.39
C ALA A 454 11.41 -30.86 10.29
N PRO A 455 12.51 -31.58 10.01
CA PRO A 455 12.91 -32.71 10.84
C PRO A 455 13.13 -32.24 12.29
N SER A 456 12.51 -32.95 13.23
CA SER A 456 12.71 -32.68 14.65
C SER A 456 14.17 -32.96 15.01
N VAL A 457 14.92 -31.94 15.42
CA VAL A 457 16.21 -32.16 16.08
C VAL A 457 15.90 -32.83 17.42
N ALA A 458 16.00 -34.15 17.47
CA ALA A 458 15.98 -34.90 18.72
C ALA A 458 17.24 -34.53 19.50
N VAL A 459 17.14 -33.53 20.38
CA VAL A 459 18.16 -33.31 21.41
C VAL A 459 17.99 -34.46 22.40
N SER A 460 18.74 -35.54 22.19
CA SER A 460 18.94 -36.57 23.19
C SER A 460 19.71 -35.94 24.36
N LEU A 461 18.98 -35.59 25.42
CA LEU A 461 19.53 -35.27 26.73
C LEU A 461 19.77 -36.58 27.47
N GLU A 462 20.76 -37.36 27.04
CA GLU A 462 21.36 -38.39 27.89
C GLU A 462 22.88 -38.25 27.88
N GLY A 463 23.41 -37.81 29.02
CA GLY A 463 24.82 -37.99 29.40
C GLY A 463 25.83 -37.19 28.58
N GLY A 464 26.30 -36.07 29.13
CA GLY A 464 27.24 -35.17 28.46
C GLY A 464 28.49 -35.86 27.94
N TRP A 465 28.63 -35.92 26.62
CA TRP A 465 29.83 -35.64 25.82
C TRP A 465 29.32 -35.21 24.43
N LEU A 466 29.85 -34.09 23.91
CA LEU A 466 29.47 -33.55 22.61
C LEU A 466 30.00 -34.49 21.50
N MET A 467 29.17 -35.40 21.00
CA MET A 467 29.42 -36.13 19.76
C MET A 467 28.33 -35.73 18.76
N MET A 468 28.74 -35.08 17.67
CA MET A 468 27.87 -34.87 16.50
C MET A 468 27.49 -36.25 15.95
N VAL A 469 26.22 -36.64 16.09
CA VAL A 469 25.69 -37.79 15.35
C VAL A 469 25.37 -37.29 13.94
N LEU A 470 26.30 -37.55 13.01
CA LEU A 470 26.00 -37.49 11.58
C LEU A 470 24.98 -38.60 11.27
N SER A 471 23.81 -38.20 10.77
CA SER A 471 22.84 -39.10 10.15
C SER A 471 23.53 -39.96 9.08
N THR A 472 23.40 -41.28 9.21
CA THR A 472 24.12 -42.32 8.46
C THR A 472 23.61 -42.57 7.04
N SER A 473 22.97 -41.60 6.39
CA SER A 473 22.51 -41.77 5.00
C SER A 473 23.55 -41.42 3.92
N ALA A 474 24.76 -40.97 4.30
CA ALA A 474 25.83 -40.61 3.34
C ALA A 474 26.99 -41.62 3.25
N ALA A 475 26.97 -42.73 4.01
CA ALA A 475 28.09 -43.67 4.08
C ALA A 475 27.98 -44.91 3.15
N ALA A 476 26.91 -45.02 2.35
CA ALA A 476 26.70 -46.18 1.47
C ALA A 476 27.13 -45.98 0.00
N LEU A 477 27.69 -44.82 -0.37
CA LEU A 477 28.07 -44.51 -1.76
C LEU A 477 29.59 -44.31 -2.00
N LEU A 478 30.43 -44.55 -0.99
CA LEU A 478 31.90 -44.38 -1.10
C LEU A 478 32.72 -45.65 -0.81
N ALA A 479 32.10 -46.83 -0.66
CA ALA A 479 32.78 -48.08 -0.35
C ALA A 479 32.89 -49.11 -1.51
N GLU A 480 32.53 -48.75 -2.75
CA GLU A 480 32.61 -49.66 -3.91
C GLU A 480 33.59 -49.23 -5.03
N ARG A 481 34.44 -48.22 -4.81
CA ARG A 481 35.38 -47.73 -5.85
C ARG A 481 36.88 -47.77 -5.52
N ALA A 482 37.31 -48.58 -4.55
CA ALA A 482 38.72 -48.70 -4.17
C ALA A 482 39.23 -50.16 -4.00
N LEU A 483 38.76 -51.09 -4.85
CA LEU A 483 39.29 -52.47 -4.92
C LEU A 483 39.58 -52.97 -6.34
N PHE A 484 39.80 -52.07 -7.30
CA PHE A 484 40.41 -52.42 -8.59
C PHE A 484 41.43 -51.35 -8.95
N TRP A 485 42.68 -51.78 -9.11
CA TRP A 485 43.93 -51.05 -9.43
C TRP A 485 44.78 -50.62 -8.22
N GLY A 486 45.81 -51.42 -7.94
CA GLY A 486 46.93 -51.10 -7.04
C GLY A 486 47.38 -52.29 -6.22
#